data_AF-A0A7C0Y172-F1
#
_entry.id   AF-A0A7C0Y172-F1
#
_cell.length_a   1.000
_cell.length_b   1.000
_cell.length_c   1.000
_cell.angle_alpha   90.00
_cell.angle_beta   90.00
_cell.angle_gamma   90.00
#
_symmetry.space_group_name_H-M   'P 1'
#
loop_
_entity.id
_entity.type
_entity.pdbx_description
1 polymer ?
#
loop_
_entity_poly.entity_id
_entity_poly.type
_entity_poly.pdbx_seq_one_letter_code
_entity_poly.pdbx_strand_id
1 'polypeptide(L)'
;MLEYALGKGIGSLYCDPDAVPTELRKHFKVYFESDSADVKIVRGLEEVSGECALRIPVKGPDDVNRIVAAAKAGARNLIVETGDWKIIPLENLIADLAPLGARIMASAADL
;
A
#
# COMPACT_ATOMS: atom_id res chain seq x y z
N MET A 1 6.44 13.01 -17.85
CA MET A 1 5.36 12.29 -17.14
C MET A 1 5.39 12.58 -15.63
N LEU A 2 6.52 12.38 -14.94
CA LEU A 2 6.61 12.64 -13.49
C LEU A 2 6.41 14.11 -13.09
N GLU A 3 6.98 15.06 -13.83
CA GLU A 3 6.74 16.50 -13.57
C GLU A 3 5.27 16.88 -13.74
N TYR A 4 4.59 16.28 -14.72
CA TYR A 4 3.15 16.43 -14.90
C TYR A 4 2.38 15.85 -13.70
N ALA A 5 2.78 14.69 -13.19
CA ALA A 5 2.19 14.09 -11.99
C ALA A 5 2.35 15.01 -10.76
N LEU A 6 3.53 15.61 -10.54
CA LEU A 6 3.74 16.62 -9.51
C LEU A 6 2.84 17.83 -9.69
N GLY A 7 2.71 18.33 -10.94
CA GLY A 7 1.78 19.42 -11.29
C GLY A 7 0.30 19.08 -11.03
N LYS A 8 -0.05 17.81 -10.87
CA LYS A 8 -1.38 17.32 -10.48
C LYS A 8 -1.50 16.99 -8.99
N GLY A 9 -0.47 17.25 -8.19
CA GLY A 9 -0.45 16.98 -6.75
C GLY A 9 -0.19 15.52 -6.38
N ILE A 10 0.24 14.68 -7.33
CA ILE A 10 0.63 13.30 -7.05
C ILE A 10 2.01 13.32 -6.39
N GLY A 11 2.07 12.96 -5.11
CA GLY A 11 3.29 12.95 -4.31
C GLY A 11 3.82 11.55 -3.95
N SER A 12 3.19 10.49 -4.43
CA SER A 12 3.59 9.09 -4.16
C SER A 12 3.70 8.28 -5.44
N LEU A 13 4.68 7.38 -5.51
CA LEU A 13 4.90 6.49 -6.65
C LEU A 13 5.02 5.03 -6.18
N TYR A 14 4.54 4.11 -7.01
CA TYR A 14 4.78 2.69 -6.88
C TYR A 14 5.67 2.25 -8.05
N CYS A 15 6.99 2.24 -7.84
CA CYS A 15 7.98 1.89 -8.86
C CYS A 15 9.35 1.63 -8.23
N ASP A 16 10.25 1.04 -9.01
CA ASP A 16 11.66 0.93 -8.63
C ASP A 16 12.22 2.34 -8.33
N PRO A 17 12.84 2.58 -7.15
CA PRO A 17 13.47 3.85 -6.82
C PRO A 17 14.50 4.31 -7.86
N ASP A 18 15.21 3.39 -8.50
CA ASP A 18 16.25 3.70 -9.49
C ASP A 18 15.65 4.15 -10.84
N ALA A 19 14.36 3.88 -11.07
CA ALA A 19 13.63 4.39 -12.23
C ALA A 19 13.19 5.86 -12.08
N VAL A 20 13.31 6.45 -10.88
CA VAL A 20 12.97 7.84 -10.62
C VAL A 20 14.21 8.73 -10.85
N PRO A 21 14.16 9.74 -11.73
CA PRO A 21 15.28 10.68 -11.91
C PRO A 21 15.70 11.31 -10.59
N THR A 22 17.01 11.35 -10.32
CA THR A 22 17.58 11.80 -9.04
C THR A 22 17.07 13.18 -8.62
N GLU A 23 16.91 14.11 -9.56
CA GLU A 23 16.42 15.47 -9.31
C GLU A 23 14.96 15.49 -8.80
N LEU A 24 14.15 14.53 -9.23
CA LEU A 24 12.74 14.40 -8.89
C LEU A 24 12.52 13.50 -7.66
N ARG A 25 13.48 12.64 -7.31
CA ARG A 25 13.35 11.62 -6.24
C ARG A 25 12.88 12.19 -4.90
N LYS A 26 13.35 13.39 -4.53
CA LYS A 26 13.00 14.08 -3.27
C LYS A 26 11.54 14.58 -3.22
N HIS A 27 10.85 14.65 -4.35
CA HIS A 27 9.48 15.15 -4.45
C HIS A 27 8.43 14.04 -4.33
N PHE A 28 8.86 12.78 -4.35
CA PHE A 28 7.98 11.62 -4.29
C PHE A 28 8.29 10.73 -3.10
N LYS A 29 7.23 10.23 -2.46
CA LYS A 29 7.30 9.08 -1.56
C LYS A 29 7.19 7.80 -2.39
N VAL A 30 8.27 7.03 -2.49
CA VAL A 30 8.37 5.85 -3.34
C VAL A 30 8.12 4.59 -2.53
N TYR A 31 7.16 3.79 -2.99
CA TYR A 31 6.80 2.48 -2.47
C TYR A 31 7.36 1.40 -3.40
N PHE A 32 8.21 0.49 -2.89
CA PHE A 32 8.74 -0.62 -3.68
C PHE A 32 9.20 -1.79 -2.80
N GLU A 33 9.37 -2.97 -3.41
CA GLU A 33 9.84 -4.20 -2.76
C GLU A 33 11.38 -4.20 -2.61
N SER A 34 11.96 -3.12 -2.07
CA SER A 34 13.41 -2.95 -1.89
C SER A 34 13.75 -2.06 -0.69
N ASP A 35 14.92 -2.24 -0.10
CA ASP A 35 15.41 -1.39 1.00
C ASP A 35 15.79 0.05 0.58
N SER A 36 15.94 0.33 -0.73
CA SER A 36 16.17 1.68 -1.27
C SER A 36 14.89 2.53 -1.42
N ALA A 37 13.72 1.95 -1.12
CA ALA A 37 12.44 2.66 -1.16
C ALA A 37 12.23 3.52 0.10
N ASP A 38 11.39 4.55 0.01
CA ASP A 38 10.98 5.29 1.22
C ASP A 38 10.04 4.45 2.08
N VAL A 39 9.20 3.64 1.42
CA VAL A 39 8.34 2.66 2.06
C VAL A 39 8.57 1.30 1.43
N LYS A 40 9.21 0.42 2.20
CA LYS A 40 9.41 -0.98 1.78
C LYS A 40 8.08 -1.71 1.76
N ILE A 41 7.81 -2.39 0.66
CA ILE A 41 6.66 -3.27 0.52
C ILE A 41 7.07 -4.67 0.96
N VAL A 42 6.31 -5.22 1.91
CA VAL A 42 6.52 -6.54 2.49
C VAL A 42 5.30 -7.41 2.24
N ARG A 43 5.44 -8.73 2.40
CA ARG A 43 4.38 -9.71 2.12
C ARG A 43 3.98 -10.52 3.35
N GLY A 44 4.87 -10.64 4.33
CA GLY A 44 4.63 -11.29 5.61
C GLY A 44 4.31 -10.32 6.75
N LEU A 45 3.46 -10.74 7.69
CA LEU A 45 3.19 -9.99 8.92
C LEU A 45 4.44 -9.85 9.79
N GLU A 46 5.30 -10.87 9.77
CA GLU A 46 6.57 -10.94 10.46
C GLU A 46 7.60 -9.91 9.97
N GLU A 47 7.43 -9.41 8.74
CA GLU A 47 8.30 -8.39 8.14
C GLU A 47 7.84 -6.96 8.48
N VAL A 48 6.65 -6.81 9.06
CA VAL A 48 6.08 -5.50 9.41
C VAL A 48 6.93 -4.87 10.50
N SER A 49 7.66 -3.82 10.13
CA SER A 49 8.51 -3.06 11.03
C SER A 49 8.70 -1.62 10.50
N GLY A 50 8.78 -0.66 11.41
CA GLY A 50 8.96 0.75 11.04
C GLY A 50 7.89 1.28 10.09
N GLU A 51 8.31 2.10 9.12
CA GLU A 51 7.44 2.58 8.05
C GLU A 51 7.50 1.63 6.84
N CYS A 52 6.54 0.72 6.76
CA CYS A 52 6.39 -0.23 5.66
C CYS A 52 4.96 -0.25 5.10
N ALA A 53 4.78 -0.95 3.98
CA ALA A 53 3.48 -1.29 3.43
C ALA A 53 3.34 -2.81 3.30
N LEU A 54 2.26 -3.38 3.84
CA LEU A 54 2.00 -4.80 3.71
C LEU A 54 1.09 -5.06 2.51
N ARG A 55 1.55 -5.91 1.59
CA ARG A 55 0.78 -6.36 0.42
C ARG A 55 0.03 -7.65 0.74
N ILE A 56 -1.29 -7.60 0.65
CA ILE A 56 -2.17 -8.71 1.04
C ILE A 56 -3.08 -9.09 -0.13
N PRO A 57 -2.90 -10.29 -0.73
CA PRO A 57 -3.88 -10.83 -1.66
C PRO A 57 -5.11 -11.33 -0.89
N VAL A 58 -6.30 -10.94 -1.35
CA VAL A 58 -7.57 -11.35 -0.76
C VAL A 58 -8.33 -12.24 -1.73
N LYS A 59 -8.48 -13.51 -1.33
CA LYS A 59 -9.20 -14.54 -2.07
C LYS A 59 -10.50 -14.94 -1.39
N GLY A 60 -10.64 -14.64 -0.11
CA GLY A 60 -11.85 -14.93 0.66
C GLY A 60 -11.95 -14.14 1.96
N PRO A 61 -13.05 -14.33 2.71
CA PRO A 61 -13.32 -13.59 3.94
C PRO A 61 -12.23 -13.73 5.02
N ASP A 62 -11.57 -14.89 5.11
CA ASP A 62 -10.51 -15.11 6.09
C ASP A 62 -9.28 -14.21 5.86
N ASP A 63 -9.03 -13.79 4.62
CA ASP A 63 -7.93 -12.86 4.31
C ASP A 63 -8.24 -11.44 4.82
N VAL A 64 -9.52 -11.07 4.96
CA VAL A 64 -9.93 -9.77 5.55
C VAL A 64 -9.47 -9.67 7.01
N ASN A 65 -9.57 -10.77 7.76
CA ASN A 65 -9.09 -10.82 9.15
C ASN A 65 -7.58 -10.58 9.23
N ARG A 66 -6.81 -11.01 8.23
CA ARG A 66 -5.36 -10.76 8.17
C ARG A 66 -5.04 -9.27 7.97
N ILE A 67 -5.85 -8.55 7.18
CA ILE A 67 -5.71 -7.10 6.98
C ILE A 67 -5.86 -6.36 8.31
N VAL A 68 -6.91 -6.70 9.07
CA VAL A 68 -7.15 -6.08 10.38
C VAL A 68 -6.08 -6.47 11.40
N ALA A 69 -5.62 -7.73 11.40
CA ALA A 69 -4.51 -8.18 12.25
C ALA A 69 -3.21 -7.42 11.96
N ALA A 70 -2.90 -7.18 10.68
CA ALA A 70 -1.76 -6.38 10.27
C ALA A 70 -1.82 -4.95 10.81
N ALA A 71 -2.98 -4.30 10.68
CA ALA A 71 -3.19 -2.96 11.20
C ALA A 71 -3.01 -2.90 12.72
N LYS A 72 -3.53 -3.90 13.44
CA LYS A 72 -3.32 -4.03 14.89
C LYS A 72 -1.85 -4.24 15.26
N ALA A 73 -1.08 -4.90 14.41
CA ALA A 73 0.37 -5.07 14.56
C ALA A 73 1.17 -3.80 14.18
N GLY A 74 0.51 -2.74 13.71
CA GLY A 74 1.12 -1.44 13.41
C GLY A 74 1.31 -1.15 11.92
N ALA A 75 0.90 -2.03 11.01
CA ALA A 75 0.94 -1.76 9.57
C ALA A 75 -0.02 -0.62 9.22
N ARG A 76 0.52 0.53 8.79
CA ARG A 76 -0.29 1.71 8.45
C ARG A 76 -0.65 1.84 6.97
N ASN A 77 0.11 1.19 6.10
CA ASN A 77 -0.16 1.14 4.67
C ASN A 77 -0.48 -0.31 4.29
N LEU A 78 -1.69 -0.57 3.81
CA LEU A 78 -2.16 -1.90 3.44
C LEU A 78 -2.50 -1.90 1.95
N ILE A 79 -1.70 -2.59 1.15
CA ILE A 79 -1.94 -2.76 -0.28
C ILE A 79 -2.77 -4.03 -0.46
N VAL A 80 -4.05 -3.86 -0.75
CA VAL A 80 -5.01 -4.96 -0.91
C VAL A 80 -5.13 -5.32 -2.38
N GLU A 81 -4.94 -6.59 -2.70
CA GLU A 81 -5.07 -7.12 -4.05
C GLU A 81 -6.22 -8.11 -4.10
N THR A 82 -7.27 -7.78 -4.83
CA THR A 82 -8.40 -8.68 -5.03
C THR A 82 -8.90 -8.61 -6.46
N GLY A 83 -9.30 -9.77 -6.99
CA GLY A 83 -9.98 -9.84 -8.29
C GLY A 83 -11.49 -9.59 -8.18
N ASP A 84 -12.05 -9.60 -6.96
CA ASP A 84 -13.46 -9.36 -6.72
C ASP A 84 -13.68 -8.61 -5.41
N TRP A 85 -13.93 -7.30 -5.51
CA TRP A 85 -14.23 -6.45 -4.37
C TRP A 85 -15.51 -6.84 -3.63
N LYS A 86 -16.39 -7.68 -4.20
CA LYS A 86 -17.57 -8.18 -3.47
C LYS A 86 -17.19 -9.14 -2.35
N ILE A 87 -15.98 -9.71 -2.37
CA ILE A 87 -15.45 -10.54 -1.29
C ILE A 87 -15.28 -9.72 0.00
N ILE A 88 -15.02 -8.41 -0.12
CA ILE A 88 -14.75 -7.51 1.00
C ILE A 88 -15.77 -6.37 0.97
N PRO A 89 -16.69 -6.26 1.93
CA PRO A 89 -17.46 -5.03 2.10
C PRO A 89 -16.47 -3.90 2.45
N LEU A 90 -16.13 -3.08 1.45
CA LEU A 90 -15.09 -2.05 1.58
C LEU A 90 -15.38 -1.09 2.74
N GLU A 91 -16.65 -0.74 2.93
CA GLU A 91 -17.11 0.10 4.04
C GLU A 91 -16.79 -0.50 5.41
N ASN A 92 -17.01 -1.82 5.58
CA ASN A 92 -16.70 -2.50 6.83
C ASN A 92 -15.20 -2.51 7.08
N LEU A 93 -14.41 -2.82 6.05
CA LEU A 93 -12.95 -2.84 6.19
C LEU A 93 -12.39 -1.45 6.52
N ILE A 94 -12.92 -0.40 5.88
CA ILE A 94 -12.54 0.99 6.21
C ILE A 94 -12.90 1.31 7.68
N ALA A 95 -14.09 0.91 8.14
CA ALA A 95 -14.52 1.14 9.52
C ALA A 95 -13.60 0.44 10.54
N ASP A 96 -13.17 -0.80 10.25
CA ASP A 96 -12.25 -1.54 11.12
C ASP A 96 -10.84 -0.94 11.16
N LEU A 97 -10.38 -0.32 10.07
CA LEU A 97 -9.03 0.23 9.94
C LEU A 97 -8.90 1.68 10.38
N ALA A 98 -9.97 2.48 10.27
CA ALA A 98 -10.00 3.88 10.67
C ALA A 98 -9.49 4.14 12.11
N PRO A 99 -9.94 3.42 13.16
CA PRO A 99 -9.46 3.65 14.53
C PRO A 99 -7.99 3.24 14.73
N LEU A 100 -7.44 2.42 13.83
CA LEU A 100 -6.04 1.98 13.86
C LEU A 100 -5.12 2.96 13.11
N GLY A 101 -5.69 3.98 12.44
CA GLY A 101 -4.94 4.92 11.62
C GLY A 101 -4.32 4.25 10.37
N ALA A 102 -4.81 3.08 9.99
CA ALA A 102 -4.36 2.35 8.81
C ALA A 102 -5.14 2.79 7.56
N ARG A 103 -4.46 2.78 6.42
CA ARG A 103 -5.03 3.15 5.12
C ARG A 103 -4.94 1.99 4.15
N ILE A 104 -5.97 1.86 3.32
CA ILE A 104 -6.02 0.88 2.23
C ILE A 104 -5.54 1.54 0.95
N MET A 105 -4.73 0.81 0.19
CA MET A 105 -4.37 1.09 -1.19
C MET A 105 -4.75 -0.15 -2.01
N ALA A 106 -5.04 0.04 -3.29
CA ALA A 106 -5.30 -1.07 -4.18
C ALA A 106 -4.70 -0.80 -5.55
N SER A 107 -4.31 -1.87 -6.24
CA SER A 107 -3.99 -1.81 -7.65
C SER A 107 -5.29 -1.76 -8.47
N ALA A 108 -5.26 -0.93 -9.51
CA ALA A 108 -6.22 -0.97 -10.59
C ALA A 108 -5.46 -1.39 -11.85
N ALA A 109 -6.02 -2.32 -12.60
CA ALA A 109 -5.54 -2.70 -13.92
C ALA A 109 -6.76 -2.75 -14.85
N ASP A 110 -6.59 -2.30 -16.09
CA ASP A 110 -7.55 -2.62 -17.13
C ASP A 110 -7.51 -4.15 -17.35
N LEU A 111 -8.68 -4.78 -17.26
CA LEU A 111 -8.89 -6.21 -17.54
C LEU A 111 -8.85 -6.49 -19.04
#